data_AF-A0A6J0PP15-F1
#
_entry.id   AF-A0A6J0PP15-F1
#
_cell.length_a   1.000
_cell.length_b   1.000
_cell.length_c   1.000
_cell.angle_alpha   90.00
_cell.angle_beta   90.00
_cell.angle_gamma   90.00
#
_symmetry.space_group_name_H-M   'P 1'
#
loop_
_entity.id
_entity.type
_entity.pdbx_description
1 polymer ?
#
loop_
_entity_poly.entity_id
_entity_poly.type
_entity_poly.pdbx_seq_one_letter_code
_entity_poly.pdbx_strand_id
1 'polypeptide(L)'
;MVLYNCGHPKNREALTPEAVSTQTGAFLHRFTWLDDAEIGEIPFVWNFLVGHNKVDPNDPTTFPKAIHYTMGGPWFERYQDCEFAELWLEELEEWNKEKKMIADA
;
A
#
# COMPACT_ATOMS: atom_id res chain seq x y z
N MET A 1 -2.06 2.34 4.98
CA MET A 1 -2.44 2.75 3.60
C MET A 1 -3.78 3.49 3.64
N VAL A 2 -4.03 4.43 2.73
CA VAL A 2 -5.33 5.10 2.55
C VAL A 2 -5.77 4.94 1.10
N LEU A 3 -7.03 4.59 0.86
CA LEU A 3 -7.63 4.52 -0.48
C LEU A 3 -8.74 5.56 -0.58
N TYR A 4 -8.62 6.49 -1.52
CA TYR A 4 -9.62 7.53 -1.75
C TYR A 4 -10.62 7.12 -2.83
N ASN A 5 -11.91 7.16 -2.50
CA ASN A 5 -12.96 7.15 -3.51
C ASN A 5 -13.06 8.55 -4.16
N CYS A 6 -12.40 8.73 -5.31
CA CYS A 6 -12.41 9.99 -6.06
C CYS A 6 -13.79 10.36 -6.65
N GLY A 7 -14.74 9.42 -6.68
CA GLY A 7 -16.13 9.68 -7.07
C GLY A 7 -17.00 10.22 -5.94
N HIS A 8 -16.55 10.17 -4.68
CA HIS A 8 -17.31 10.67 -3.55
C HIS A 8 -17.39 12.21 -3.58
N PRO A 9 -18.59 12.83 -3.54
CA PRO A 9 -18.74 14.29 -3.66
C PRO A 9 -17.87 15.06 -2.67
N LYS A 10 -17.87 14.69 -1.38
CA LYS A 10 -17.05 15.36 -0.36
C LYS A 10 -15.55 15.24 -0.61
N ASN A 11 -15.07 14.11 -1.15
CA ASN A 11 -13.64 13.98 -1.50
C ASN A 11 -13.30 14.85 -2.70
N ARG A 12 -14.15 14.83 -3.74
CA ARG A 12 -13.95 15.63 -4.95
C ARG A 12 -13.96 17.13 -4.65
N GLU A 13 -14.81 17.58 -3.74
CA GLU A 13 -14.92 18.98 -3.35
C GLU A 13 -13.79 19.41 -2.39
N ALA A 14 -13.43 18.57 -1.43
CA ALA A 14 -12.44 18.91 -0.40
C ALA A 14 -10.98 18.73 -0.84
N LEU A 15 -10.68 17.74 -1.70
CA LEU A 15 -9.31 17.38 -2.08
C LEU A 15 -8.87 18.04 -3.38
N THR A 16 -8.99 19.38 -3.46
CA THR A 16 -8.45 20.15 -4.58
C THR A 16 -6.94 20.39 -4.40
N PRO A 17 -6.17 20.65 -5.49
CA PRO A 17 -4.74 20.97 -5.37
C PRO A 17 -4.45 22.14 -4.42
N GLU A 18 -5.30 23.16 -4.43
CA GLU A 18 -5.20 24.31 -3.53
C GLU A 18 -5.42 23.91 -2.08
N ALA A 19 -6.49 23.17 -1.78
CA ALA A 19 -6.80 22.71 -0.43
C ALA A 19 -5.70 21.79 0.12
N VAL A 20 -5.23 20.83 -0.66
CA VAL A 20 -4.14 19.91 -0.24
C VAL A 20 -2.84 20.66 0.03
N SER A 21 -2.57 21.73 -0.72
CA SER A 21 -1.35 22.53 -0.56
C SER A 21 -1.39 23.55 0.58
N THR A 22 -2.58 23.87 1.10
CA THR A 22 -2.77 24.96 2.09
C THR A 22 -3.34 24.51 3.43
N GLN A 23 -4.07 23.39 3.47
CA GLN A 23 -4.66 22.89 4.70
C GLN A 23 -3.63 22.31 5.66
N THR A 24 -4.01 22.25 6.94
CA THR A 24 -3.14 21.67 7.97
C THR A 24 -3.03 20.16 7.80
N GLY A 25 -1.90 19.58 8.25
CA GLY A 25 -1.75 18.13 8.32
C GLY A 25 -2.81 17.46 9.19
N ALA A 26 -3.30 18.15 10.24
CA ALA A 26 -4.38 17.64 11.08
C ALA A 26 -5.72 17.53 10.32
N PHE A 27 -6.05 18.49 9.47
CA PHE A 27 -7.22 18.43 8.59
C PHE A 27 -7.11 17.23 7.65
N LEU A 28 -5.96 17.08 6.98
CA LEU A 28 -5.71 16.02 5.98
C LEU A 28 -5.68 14.61 6.59
N HIS A 29 -4.93 14.41 7.68
CA HIS A 29 -4.73 13.08 8.28
C HIS A 29 -5.91 12.59 9.12
N ARG A 30 -6.80 13.49 9.57
CA ARG A 30 -7.98 13.13 10.35
C ARG A 30 -9.27 13.13 9.54
N PHE A 31 -9.17 13.29 8.22
CA PHE A 31 -10.31 13.25 7.32
C PHE A 31 -11.45 14.20 7.72
N THR A 32 -11.13 15.38 8.27
CA THR A 32 -12.12 16.23 8.96
C THR A 32 -13.20 16.81 8.04
N TRP A 33 -13.10 16.61 6.73
CA TRP A 33 -14.14 16.97 5.75
C TRP A 33 -15.18 15.86 5.55
N LEU A 34 -14.96 14.68 6.14
CA LEU A 34 -15.87 13.54 6.12
C LEU A 34 -16.52 13.37 7.51
N ASP A 35 -17.71 12.79 7.50
CA ASP A 35 -18.30 12.23 8.71
C ASP A 35 -17.73 10.81 8.93
N ASP A 36 -17.58 10.38 10.18
CA ASP A 36 -17.02 9.06 10.51
C ASP A 36 -17.76 7.90 9.81
N ALA A 37 -19.08 8.04 9.60
CA ALA A 37 -19.91 7.05 8.90
C ALA A 37 -19.58 6.91 7.40
N GLU A 38 -18.86 7.86 6.81
CA GLU A 38 -18.40 7.82 5.42
C GLU A 38 -17.01 7.19 5.29
N ILE A 39 -16.35 6.88 6.41
CA ILE A 39 -15.03 6.26 6.45
C ILE A 39 -15.19 4.76 6.66
N GLY A 40 -14.95 3.99 5.60
CA GLY A 40 -14.97 2.52 5.63
C GLY A 40 -13.61 1.92 5.99
N GLU A 41 -13.62 0.63 6.32
CA GLU A 41 -12.40 -0.18 6.46
C GLU A 41 -12.05 -0.91 5.16
N ILE A 42 -10.77 -1.25 5.02
CA ILE A 42 -10.29 -2.17 4.00
C ILE A 42 -9.73 -3.42 4.69
N PRO A 43 -9.94 -4.63 4.14
CA PRO A 43 -9.35 -5.84 4.70
C PRO A 43 -7.83 -5.70 4.83
N PHE A 44 -7.27 -6.15 5.96
CA PHE A 44 -5.83 -5.99 6.26
C PHE A 44 -4.91 -6.60 5.20
N VAL A 45 -5.39 -7.57 4.43
CA VAL A 45 -4.63 -8.16 3.31
C VAL A 45 -4.25 -7.17 2.22
N TRP A 46 -4.94 -6.02 2.13
CA TRP A 46 -4.57 -4.90 1.26
C TRP A 46 -3.54 -3.96 1.89
N ASN A 47 -3.17 -4.15 3.15
CA ASN A 47 -2.08 -3.46 3.83
C ASN A 47 -1.39 -4.46 4.77
N PHE A 48 -0.96 -5.60 4.21
CA PHE A 48 -0.42 -6.71 4.98
C PHE A 48 0.99 -6.35 5.48
N LEU A 49 1.12 -6.14 6.78
CA LEU A 49 2.36 -5.76 7.44
C LEU A 49 3.22 -7.00 7.69
N VAL A 50 4.30 -7.14 6.91
CA VAL A 50 5.25 -8.25 7.01
C VAL A 50 5.83 -8.34 8.42
N GLY A 51 5.83 -9.54 9.01
CA GLY A 51 6.28 -9.80 10.38
C GLY A 51 5.30 -9.37 11.48
N HIS A 52 4.16 -8.77 11.14
CA HIS A 52 3.10 -8.46 12.11
C HIS A 52 1.80 -9.22 11.81
N ASN A 53 1.34 -9.21 10.55
CA ASN A 53 0.21 -10.02 10.12
C ASN A 53 0.63 -11.46 9.85
N LYS A 54 -0.33 -12.39 9.91
CA LYS A 54 -0.12 -13.81 9.59
C LYS A 54 -1.18 -14.28 8.63
N VAL A 55 -0.78 -15.13 7.69
CA VAL A 55 -1.71 -15.91 6.88
C VAL A 55 -2.20 -17.08 7.74
N ASP A 56 -3.52 -17.25 7.82
CA ASP A 56 -4.11 -18.45 8.36
C ASP A 56 -4.12 -19.53 7.26
N PRO A 57 -3.43 -20.66 7.45
CA PRO A 57 -3.41 -21.73 6.44
C PRO A 57 -4.79 -22.35 6.18
N ASN A 58 -5.77 -22.15 7.08
CA ASN A 58 -7.14 -22.64 6.92
C ASN A 58 -8.09 -21.60 6.33
N ASP A 59 -7.67 -20.34 6.21
CA ASP A 59 -8.48 -19.26 5.65
C ASP A 59 -7.71 -18.53 4.52
N PRO A 60 -7.97 -18.89 3.25
CA PRO A 60 -7.30 -18.28 2.11
C PRO A 60 -7.62 -16.78 1.96
N THR A 61 -8.66 -16.26 2.61
CA THR A 61 -8.99 -14.82 2.56
C THR A 61 -8.00 -13.95 3.32
N THR A 62 -7.12 -14.57 4.14
CA THR A 62 -6.05 -13.91 4.89
C THR A 62 -4.74 -13.77 4.10
N PHE A 63 -4.65 -14.35 2.90
CA PHE A 63 -3.47 -14.23 2.06
C PHE A 63 -3.29 -12.78 1.55
N PRO A 64 -2.08 -12.21 1.58
CA PRO A 64 -1.85 -10.82 1.22
C PRO A 64 -2.21 -10.54 -0.25
N LYS A 65 -2.82 -9.38 -0.47
CA LYS A 65 -3.06 -8.79 -1.80
C LYS A 65 -2.12 -7.61 -2.06
N ALA A 66 -1.67 -6.94 -1.01
CA ALA A 66 -0.62 -5.95 -1.08
C ALA A 66 0.27 -6.05 0.17
N ILE A 67 1.57 -6.23 -0.08
CA ILE A 67 2.58 -6.50 0.93
C ILE A 67 3.23 -5.17 1.34
N HIS A 68 3.27 -4.92 2.63
CA HIS A 68 3.90 -3.76 3.23
C HIS A 68 5.05 -4.21 4.14
N TYR A 69 6.28 -4.07 3.63
CA TYR A 69 7.51 -4.31 4.38
C TYR A 69 7.75 -3.22 5.42
N THR A 70 7.16 -3.37 6.62
CA THR A 70 7.19 -2.32 7.66
C THR A 70 8.50 -2.24 8.45
N MET A 71 9.30 -3.32 8.51
CA MET A 71 10.58 -3.33 9.24
C MET A 71 11.80 -3.20 8.31
N GLY A 72 11.59 -3.35 7.00
CA GLY A 72 12.64 -3.51 6.00
C GLY A 72 12.26 -4.63 5.04
N GLY A 73 12.66 -4.51 3.78
CA GLY A 73 12.42 -5.51 2.76
C GLY A 73 13.71 -6.20 2.31
N PRO A 74 13.61 -7.17 1.38
CA PRO A 74 14.71 -8.03 0.97
C PRO A 74 15.88 -7.31 0.28
N TRP A 75 15.71 -6.03 -0.07
CA TRP A 75 16.78 -5.18 -0.57
C TRP A 75 17.75 -4.71 0.53
N PHE A 76 17.44 -4.92 1.81
CA PHE A 76 18.37 -4.66 2.92
C PHE A 76 19.04 -5.95 3.38
N GLU A 77 20.36 -5.91 3.57
CA GLU A 77 21.17 -7.07 4.01
C GLU A 77 20.60 -7.77 5.26
N ARG A 78 20.11 -6.99 6.23
CA ARG A 78 19.54 -7.53 7.48
C ARG A 78 18.12 -8.08 7.37
N TYR A 79 17.46 -7.92 6.21
CA TYR A 79 16.06 -8.27 6.00
C TYR A 79 15.86 -9.16 4.76
N GLN A 80 16.91 -9.83 4.28
CA GLN A 80 16.82 -10.73 3.13
C GLN A 80 15.96 -11.97 3.41
N ASP A 81 15.93 -12.43 4.67
CA ASP A 81 15.13 -13.57 5.12
C ASP A 81 13.82 -13.11 5.79
N CYS A 82 13.00 -12.36 5.05
CA CYS A 82 11.67 -11.94 5.51
C CYS A 82 10.55 -12.62 4.71
N GLU A 83 9.33 -12.66 5.27
CA GLU A 83 8.20 -13.27 4.57
C GLU A 83 7.98 -12.57 3.22
N PHE A 84 7.70 -13.36 2.18
CA PHE A 84 7.52 -12.93 0.79
C PHE A 84 8.77 -12.32 0.12
N ALA A 85 9.96 -12.46 0.72
CA ALA A 85 11.22 -12.02 0.11
C ALA A 85 11.48 -12.63 -1.27
N GLU A 86 11.22 -13.94 -1.42
CA GLU A 86 11.40 -14.67 -2.68
C GLU A 86 10.56 -14.06 -3.80
N LEU A 87 9.26 -13.83 -3.55
CA LEU A 87 8.36 -13.18 -4.51
C LEU A 87 8.90 -11.82 -4.96
N TRP A 88 9.42 -11.00 -4.05
CA TRP A 88 9.97 -9.70 -4.42
C TRP A 88 11.23 -9.82 -5.30
N LEU A 89 12.09 -10.80 -5.01
CA LEU A 89 13.31 -11.04 -5.78
C LEU A 89 13.00 -11.56 -7.19
N GLU A 90 12.01 -12.43 -7.32
CA GLU A 90 11.50 -12.92 -8.61
C GLU A 90 11.00 -11.76 -9.47
N GLU A 91 10.13 -10.91 -8.93
CA GLU A 91 9.59 -9.73 -9.63
C GLU A 91 10.70 -8.73 -10.02
N LEU A 92 11.73 -8.55 -9.17
CA LEU A 92 12.90 -7.73 -9.50
C LEU A 92 13.69 -8.33 -10.67
N GLU A 93 13.88 -9.65 -10.69
CA GLU A 93 14.57 -10.35 -11.77
C GLU A 93 13.81 -10.19 -13.09
N GLU A 94 12.50 -10.38 -13.08
CA GLU A 94 11.62 -10.19 -14.25
C GLU A 94 11.69 -8.75 -14.76
N TRP A 95 11.53 -7.76 -13.89
CA TRP A 95 11.63 -6.34 -14.27
C TRP A 95 12.99 -5.98 -14.89
N ASN A 96 14.09 -6.54 -14.37
CA ASN A 96 15.42 -6.31 -14.94
C ASN A 96 15.57 -6.93 -16.34
N LYS A 97 14.98 -8.11 -16.59
CA LYS A 97 14.95 -8.74 -17.92
C LYS A 97 14.17 -7.86 -18.89
N GLU A 98 12.98 -7.42 -18.52
CA GLU A 98 12.15 -6.54 -19.36
C GLU A 98 12.85 -5.22 -19.68
N LYS A 99 13.42 -4.57 -18.66
CA LYS A 99 14.16 -3.32 -18.82
C LYS A 99 15.32 -3.47 -19.80
N LYS A 100 16.05 -4.59 -19.73
CA LYS A 100 17.14 -4.88 -20.66
C LYS A 100 16.62 -5.07 -22.09
N MET A 101 15.54 -5.82 -22.28
CA MET A 101 14.92 -5.99 -23.61
C MET A 101 14.47 -4.66 -24.22
N ILE A 102 13.89 -3.76 -23.42
CA ILE A 102 13.49 -2.41 -23.88
C ILE A 102 14.72 -1.56 -24.25
N ALA A 103 15.80 -1.65 -23.48
CA ALA A 103 17.01 -0.88 -23.76
C ALA A 103 17.77 -1.36 -25.01
N ASP A 104 17.62 -2.64 -25.36
CA ASP A 104 18.25 -3.28 -26.51
C ASP A 104 17.41 -3.18 -27.81
N ALA A 105 16.20 -2.60 -27.75
CA ALA A 105 15.25 -2.42 -28.87
C ALA A 105 15.30 -1.02 -29.49
#